data_AF-A0A352XID7-F1
#
_entry.id   AF-A0A352XID7-F1
#
_cell.length_a   1.000
_cell.length_b   1.000
_cell.length_c   1.000
_cell.angle_alpha   90.00
_cell.angle_beta   90.00
_cell.angle_gamma   90.00
#
_symmetry.space_group_name_H-M   'P 1'
#
loop_
_entity.id
_entity.type
_entity.pdbx_description
1 polymer ?
#
loop_
_entity_poly.entity_id
_entity_poly.type
_entity_poly.pdbx_seq_one_letter_code
_entity_poly.pdbx_strand_id
1 'polypeptide(L)'
;MKNYTVKRTYTAIAQAITLGIFLAGCSFNSSTAQPTPPSTLSRFTDWCLNRQALAPDTRYTIEVLLKKARTNNCDRANEYLSHITELDLKDVNILDLRPFSTLTNLRHLTLDCLELIDLKPLTSLINLTYLDLDGCTIMSGYSYIEELTHLTYLNLRATQIEDLKPLSSLVNLTYLSLSTNNISDLSPLSNLKNLTYLYLSDNDNVDFTPISSLTNLTHLDLGSTLISDLNFLKPLAKLTKLTIGGTYKISDLRPLTHLTNLTELYLTFNYINDVTPLASLVKLKRLSLFQNQISDISSLSSLTNLTELDVQNNPIVNETCPVNPQSICLFGQLFDPH
;
A
#
# COMPACT_ATOMS: atom_id res chain seq x y z
N MET A 1 19.76 8.06 -20.08
CA MET A 1 18.99 9.20 -19.53
C MET A 1 17.51 8.82 -19.41
N LYS A 2 17.13 8.34 -18.23
CA LYS A 2 15.79 8.31 -17.63
C LYS A 2 16.07 8.05 -16.15
N ASN A 3 15.75 9.03 -15.31
CA ASN A 3 16.16 9.11 -13.91
C ASN A 3 15.38 8.11 -13.07
N TYR A 4 16.08 7.17 -12.42
CA TYR A 4 15.59 6.51 -11.22
C TYR A 4 15.88 7.42 -10.04
N THR A 5 14.86 8.17 -9.62
CA THR A 5 14.90 9.00 -8.41
C THR A 5 13.75 8.58 -7.50
N VAL A 6 13.88 7.45 -6.82
CA VAL A 6 13.09 7.15 -5.60
C VAL A 6 13.89 6.18 -4.72
N LYS A 7 14.96 6.65 -4.06
CA LYS A 7 15.59 5.87 -2.97
C LYS A 7 16.16 6.72 -1.83
N ARG A 8 15.78 8.00 -1.72
CA ARG A 8 16.12 8.84 -0.56
C ARG A 8 14.94 9.76 -0.26
N THR A 9 14.14 9.39 0.73
CA THR A 9 13.34 10.33 1.56
C THR A 9 12.65 9.66 2.74
N TYR A 10 12.37 8.36 2.74
CA TYR A 10 11.62 7.74 3.86
C TYR A 10 12.47 7.19 5.02
N THR A 11 13.75 6.87 4.81
CA THR A 11 14.62 6.32 5.87
C THR A 11 15.22 7.39 6.80
N ALA A 12 15.12 8.68 6.46
CA ALA A 12 15.72 9.77 7.24
C ALA A 12 14.82 10.33 8.36
N ILE A 13 13.54 9.93 8.43
CA ILE A 13 12.59 10.43 9.44
C ILE A 13 12.49 9.46 10.64
N ALA A 14 12.83 8.18 10.46
CA ALA A 14 12.69 7.17 11.52
C ALA A 14 13.86 7.10 12.53
N GLN A 15 14.92 7.90 12.39
CA GLN A 15 16.12 7.84 13.27
C GLN A 15 16.43 9.13 14.06
N ALA A 16 15.50 10.08 14.16
CA ALA A 16 15.73 11.36 14.84
C ALA A 16 14.91 11.58 16.14
N ILE A 17 14.44 10.53 16.84
CA ILE A 17 13.67 10.68 18.11
C ILE A 17 14.37 10.00 19.30
N THR A 18 15.70 9.97 19.31
CA THR A 18 16.48 9.62 20.51
C THR A 18 17.59 10.63 20.76
N LEU A 19 17.22 11.83 21.21
CA LEU A 19 18.04 12.61 22.15
C LEU A 19 17.20 13.67 22.84
N GLY A 20 17.23 13.67 24.17
CA GLY A 20 16.33 14.42 25.03
C GLY A 20 16.41 15.94 24.90
N ILE A 21 15.25 16.57 25.10
CA ILE A 21 15.17 17.97 25.52
C ILE A 21 14.37 18.02 26.82
N PHE A 22 15.05 18.59 27.81
CA PHE A 22 14.56 18.97 29.12
C PHE A 22 13.31 19.85 29.05
N LEU A 23 12.34 19.52 29.90
CA LEU A 23 11.36 20.37 30.59
C LEU A 23 11.38 21.86 30.25
N ALA A 24 10.36 22.31 29.51
CA ALA A 24 9.74 23.61 29.71
C ALA A 24 8.23 23.39 29.76
N GLY A 25 7.65 23.62 30.94
CA GLY A 25 6.24 23.39 31.20
C GLY A 25 5.34 24.24 30.31
N CYS A 26 4.51 23.58 29.51
CA CYS A 26 3.22 24.10 29.11
C CYS A 26 2.17 23.20 29.75
N SER A 27 1.49 23.74 30.76
CA SER A 27 0.32 23.17 31.39
C SER A 27 -0.75 22.91 30.34
N PHE A 28 -1.05 21.63 30.09
CA PHE A 28 -2.27 21.23 29.39
C PHE A 28 -3.47 21.59 30.26
N ASN A 29 -4.09 22.72 29.96
CA ASN A 29 -5.40 23.03 30.48
C ASN A 29 -6.41 22.17 29.68
N SER A 30 -6.88 21.10 30.30
CA SER A 30 -7.99 20.31 29.80
C SER A 30 -9.28 21.10 29.99
N SER A 31 -9.88 21.52 28.87
CA SER A 31 -11.31 21.83 28.65
C SER A 31 -11.49 23.01 27.70
N THR A 32 -11.45 22.73 26.39
CA THR A 32 -12.39 23.38 25.48
C THR A 32 -13.03 22.27 24.67
N ALA A 33 -14.27 21.92 25.02
CA ALA A 33 -15.10 21.11 24.14
C ALA A 33 -15.16 21.84 22.80
N GLN A 34 -14.74 21.18 21.71
CA GLN A 34 -14.99 21.72 20.38
C GLN A 34 -16.49 21.94 20.22
N PRO A 35 -16.95 23.08 19.66
CA PRO A 35 -18.37 23.29 19.41
C PRO A 35 -18.87 22.16 18.52
N THR A 36 -19.76 21.34 19.06
CA THR A 36 -20.46 20.30 18.31
C THR A 36 -21.25 21.00 17.20
N PRO A 37 -21.13 20.54 15.93
CA PRO A 37 -21.95 21.07 14.86
C PRO A 37 -23.44 20.94 15.22
N PRO A 38 -24.30 21.91 14.88
CA PRO A 38 -25.73 21.79 15.15
C PRO A 38 -26.27 20.50 14.54
N SER A 39 -27.19 19.84 15.25
CA SER A 39 -27.77 18.52 14.95
C SER A 39 -28.62 18.45 13.65
N THR A 40 -28.40 19.36 12.70
CA THR A 40 -29.22 19.60 11.52
C THR A 40 -28.41 19.78 10.22
N LEU A 41 -27.09 19.57 10.22
CA LEU A 41 -26.28 19.67 8.99
C LEU A 41 -26.49 18.44 8.10
N SER A 42 -27.51 18.50 7.24
CA SER A 42 -27.93 17.37 6.38
C SER A 42 -27.45 17.52 4.94
N ARG A 43 -27.07 18.74 4.54
CA ARG A 43 -26.65 19.10 3.19
C ARG A 43 -25.33 19.87 3.22
N PHE A 44 -24.58 19.82 2.12
CA PHE A 44 -23.37 20.62 1.99
C PHE A 44 -23.66 22.13 2.09
N THR A 45 -24.86 22.57 1.67
CA THR A 45 -25.31 23.96 1.84
C THR A 45 -25.20 24.41 3.29
N ASP A 46 -25.60 23.56 4.25
CA ASP A 46 -25.61 23.91 5.68
C ASP A 46 -24.18 24.13 6.20
N TRP A 47 -23.24 23.26 5.81
CA TRP A 47 -21.81 23.42 6.08
C TRP A 47 -21.28 24.72 5.47
N CYS A 48 -21.56 24.96 4.20
CA CYS A 48 -21.04 26.09 3.43
C CYS A 48 -21.53 27.45 3.94
N LEU A 49 -22.82 27.57 4.28
CA LEU A 49 -23.38 28.83 4.80
C LEU A 49 -22.82 29.19 6.19
N ASN A 50 -22.53 28.18 7.01
CA ASN A 50 -22.02 28.36 8.38
C ASN A 50 -20.48 28.38 8.46
N ARG A 51 -19.76 28.24 7.35
CA ARG A 51 -18.31 27.99 7.32
C ARG A 51 -17.43 28.98 8.07
N GLN A 52 -17.88 30.22 8.24
CA GLN A 52 -17.11 31.24 8.99
C GLN A 52 -17.12 31.02 10.51
N ALA A 53 -18.12 30.31 11.04
CA ALA A 53 -18.22 29.97 12.46
C ALA A 53 -17.57 28.62 12.80
N LEU A 54 -17.07 27.88 11.80
CA LEU A 54 -16.49 26.55 11.96
C LEU A 54 -14.98 26.63 12.22
N ALA A 55 -14.42 25.54 12.74
CA ALA A 55 -12.99 25.41 12.96
C ALA A 55 -12.20 25.59 11.64
N PRO A 56 -10.95 26.09 11.69
CA PRO A 56 -10.15 26.34 10.48
C PRO A 56 -10.06 25.16 9.52
N ASP A 57 -9.87 23.94 10.02
CA ASP A 57 -9.73 22.73 9.20
C ASP A 57 -11.04 22.31 8.53
N THR A 58 -12.16 22.45 9.24
CA THR A 58 -13.50 22.25 8.68
C THR A 58 -13.76 23.26 7.56
N ARG A 59 -13.43 24.54 7.81
CA ARG A 59 -13.58 25.60 6.81
C ARG A 59 -12.69 25.37 5.61
N TYR A 60 -11.44 24.95 5.80
CA TYR A 60 -10.53 24.60 4.71
C TYR A 60 -11.11 23.50 3.83
N THR A 61 -11.66 22.45 4.44
CA THR A 61 -12.33 21.35 3.73
C THR A 61 -13.51 21.85 2.88
N ILE A 62 -14.33 22.75 3.43
CA ILE A 62 -15.43 23.38 2.69
C ILE A 62 -14.91 24.19 1.50
N GLU A 63 -13.86 24.99 1.68
CA GLU A 63 -13.26 25.78 0.58
C GLU A 63 -12.67 24.89 -0.53
N VAL A 64 -12.08 23.75 -0.17
CA VAL A 64 -11.63 22.73 -1.14
C VAL A 64 -12.81 22.18 -1.93
N LEU A 65 -13.91 21.82 -1.26
CA LEU A 65 -15.12 21.30 -1.90
C LEU A 65 -15.77 22.35 -2.82
N LEU A 66 -15.79 23.63 -2.42
CA LEU A 66 -16.24 24.74 -3.27
C LEU A 66 -15.37 24.89 -4.53
N LYS A 67 -14.04 24.78 -4.37
CA LYS A 67 -13.10 24.80 -5.52
C LYS A 67 -13.35 23.62 -6.47
N LYS A 68 -13.63 22.43 -5.94
CA LYS A 68 -13.97 21.24 -6.74
C LYS A 68 -15.30 21.41 -7.47
N ALA A 69 -16.29 22.04 -6.84
CA ALA A 69 -17.56 22.42 -7.46
C ALA A 69 -17.46 23.64 -8.39
N ARG A 70 -16.30 24.31 -8.45
CA ARG A 70 -16.03 25.50 -9.27
C ARG A 70 -17.02 26.64 -9.01
N THR A 71 -17.45 26.81 -7.76
CA THR A 71 -18.40 27.85 -7.39
C THR A 71 -18.27 28.23 -5.92
N ASN A 72 -18.57 29.49 -5.62
CA ASN A 72 -18.68 29.99 -4.23
C ASN A 72 -20.15 30.04 -3.76
N ASN A 73 -21.11 29.65 -4.61
CA ASN A 73 -22.52 29.58 -4.25
C ASN A 73 -22.80 28.23 -3.59
N CYS A 74 -23.20 28.25 -2.31
CA CYS A 74 -23.40 27.05 -1.51
C CYS A 74 -24.45 26.08 -2.09
N ASP A 75 -25.54 26.60 -2.66
CA ASP A 75 -26.60 25.77 -3.23
C ASP A 75 -26.16 25.08 -4.52
N ARG A 76 -25.49 25.83 -5.42
CA ARG A 76 -24.90 25.26 -6.64
C ARG A 76 -23.82 24.23 -6.32
N ALA A 77 -22.99 24.50 -5.31
CA ALA A 77 -22.00 23.55 -4.86
C ALA A 77 -22.66 22.27 -4.32
N ASN A 78 -23.70 22.39 -3.49
CA ASN A 78 -24.45 21.25 -3.00
C ASN A 78 -25.10 20.46 -4.15
N GLU A 79 -25.74 21.13 -5.11
CA GLU A 79 -26.33 20.49 -6.27
C GLU A 79 -25.29 19.65 -7.02
N TYR A 80 -24.11 20.21 -7.30
CA TYR A 80 -23.03 19.47 -7.93
C TYR A 80 -22.52 18.30 -7.05
N LEU A 81 -22.12 18.58 -5.81
CA LEU A 81 -21.48 17.64 -4.90
C LEU A 81 -22.40 16.49 -4.47
N SER A 82 -23.72 16.69 -4.49
CA SER A 82 -24.69 15.63 -4.21
C SER A 82 -24.82 14.59 -5.33
N HIS A 83 -24.30 14.85 -6.53
CA HIS A 83 -24.39 13.93 -7.69
C HIS A 83 -23.06 13.28 -8.07
N ILE A 84 -21.93 13.75 -7.53
CA ILE A 84 -20.64 13.16 -7.88
C ILE A 84 -20.51 11.76 -7.29
N THR A 85 -19.86 10.88 -8.05
CA THR A 85 -19.51 9.52 -7.63
C THR A 85 -18.02 9.38 -7.36
N GLU A 86 -17.23 10.36 -7.77
CA GLU A 86 -15.78 10.36 -7.65
C GLU A 86 -15.32 11.72 -7.14
N LEU A 87 -14.44 11.69 -6.15
CA LEU A 87 -13.81 12.85 -5.57
C LEU A 87 -12.33 12.55 -5.37
N ASP A 88 -11.51 13.10 -6.28
CA ASP A 88 -10.06 13.02 -6.17
C ASP A 88 -9.50 14.24 -5.44
N LEU A 89 -8.88 14.04 -4.29
CA LEU A 89 -8.25 15.08 -3.47
C LEU A 89 -6.76 14.81 -3.20
N LYS A 90 -6.06 14.20 -4.17
CA LYS A 90 -4.59 14.16 -4.15
C LYS A 90 -4.01 15.57 -4.11
N ASP A 91 -2.86 15.71 -3.44
CA ASP A 91 -2.17 16.97 -3.17
C ASP A 91 -2.96 18.00 -2.33
N VAL A 92 -3.97 17.58 -1.55
CA VAL A 92 -4.75 18.47 -0.68
C VAL A 92 -4.80 17.95 0.75
N ASN A 93 -4.18 18.67 1.70
CA ASN A 93 -4.10 18.26 3.09
C ASN A 93 -5.43 18.48 3.86
N ILE A 94 -6.37 17.56 3.72
CA ILE A 94 -7.64 17.56 4.46
C ILE A 94 -7.45 16.91 5.84
N LEU A 95 -7.74 17.65 6.91
CA LEU A 95 -7.66 17.16 8.29
C LEU A 95 -9.04 16.78 8.88
N ASP A 96 -10.13 17.37 8.38
CA ASP A 96 -11.49 17.20 8.90
C ASP A 96 -12.48 16.73 7.83
N LEU A 97 -12.92 15.47 7.94
CA LEU A 97 -13.82 14.84 6.99
C LEU A 97 -15.31 15.09 7.27
N ARG A 98 -15.69 15.78 8.35
CA ARG A 98 -17.11 15.98 8.69
C ARG A 98 -17.96 16.55 7.53
N PRO A 99 -17.48 17.51 6.71
CA PRO A 99 -18.24 17.99 5.56
C PRO A 99 -18.55 16.92 4.51
N PHE A 100 -17.78 15.83 4.45
CA PHE A 100 -17.98 14.75 3.47
C PHE A 100 -19.20 13.91 3.81
N SER A 101 -19.72 13.98 5.05
CA SER A 101 -20.86 13.17 5.49
C SER A 101 -22.14 13.31 4.66
N THR A 102 -22.18 14.34 3.81
CA THR A 102 -23.32 14.66 2.92
C THR A 102 -23.15 14.10 1.50
N LEU A 103 -21.99 13.54 1.15
CA LEU A 103 -21.60 13.12 -0.20
C LEU A 103 -21.95 11.65 -0.48
N THR A 104 -23.16 11.22 -0.10
CA THR A 104 -23.55 9.80 0.01
C THR A 104 -23.56 9.01 -1.32
N ASN A 105 -23.47 9.69 -2.47
CA ASN A 105 -23.34 9.05 -3.79
C ASN A 105 -21.89 8.71 -4.17
N LEU A 106 -20.90 9.10 -3.37
CA LEU A 106 -19.50 8.77 -3.62
C LEU A 106 -19.26 7.27 -3.64
N ARG A 107 -18.52 6.85 -4.65
CA ARG A 107 -18.03 5.47 -4.87
C ARG A 107 -16.51 5.42 -4.86
N HIS A 108 -15.86 6.51 -5.25
CA HIS A 108 -14.42 6.66 -5.31
C HIS A 108 -13.99 7.89 -4.55
N LEU A 109 -13.13 7.69 -3.55
CA LEU A 109 -12.52 8.77 -2.77
C LEU A 109 -11.01 8.54 -2.67
N THR A 110 -10.22 9.51 -3.13
CA THR A 110 -8.77 9.57 -2.85
C THR A 110 -8.51 10.77 -1.94
N LEU A 111 -7.68 10.56 -0.93
CA LEU A 111 -7.19 11.59 -0.04
C LEU A 111 -5.68 11.44 0.05
N ASP A 112 -4.95 12.52 -0.20
CA ASP A 112 -3.59 12.67 0.33
C ASP A 112 -3.70 13.49 1.59
N CYS A 113 -3.12 13.03 2.70
CA CYS A 113 -3.07 13.85 3.89
C CYS A 113 -1.83 13.54 4.70
N LEU A 114 -1.32 14.56 5.41
CA LEU A 114 -0.20 14.38 6.32
C LEU A 114 -0.68 13.76 7.63
N GLU A 115 -1.83 14.22 8.12
CA GLU A 115 -2.48 13.75 9.33
C GLU A 115 -3.99 13.69 9.09
N LEU A 116 -4.62 12.53 9.33
CA LEU A 116 -6.07 12.36 9.31
C LEU A 116 -6.58 12.12 10.71
N ILE A 117 -7.45 12.99 11.19
CA ILE A 117 -7.85 12.95 12.59
C ILE A 117 -8.85 11.83 12.85
N ASP A 118 -9.86 11.65 11.99
CA ASP A 118 -11.00 10.75 12.25
C ASP A 118 -11.65 10.23 10.96
N LEU A 119 -11.79 8.91 10.83
CA LEU A 119 -12.50 8.26 9.72
C LEU A 119 -14.00 8.11 9.93
N LYS A 120 -14.53 8.34 11.14
CA LYS A 120 -15.96 8.20 11.43
C LYS A 120 -16.88 8.91 10.43
N PRO A 121 -16.59 10.13 9.91
CA PRO A 121 -17.47 10.78 8.94
C PRO A 121 -17.71 9.98 7.65
N LEU A 122 -16.79 9.08 7.29
CA LEU A 122 -16.92 8.25 6.08
C LEU A 122 -17.97 7.15 6.20
N THR A 123 -18.44 6.80 7.40
CA THR A 123 -19.50 5.79 7.63
C THR A 123 -20.81 6.09 6.89
N SER A 124 -21.08 7.38 6.64
CA SER A 124 -22.23 7.82 5.83
C SER A 124 -22.09 7.54 4.34
N LEU A 125 -20.87 7.28 3.85
CA LEU A 125 -20.55 7.05 2.44
C LEU A 125 -20.71 5.57 2.08
N ILE A 126 -21.90 5.03 2.34
CA ILE A 126 -22.23 3.60 2.24
C ILE A 126 -22.03 2.99 0.85
N ASN A 127 -21.91 3.82 -0.19
CA ASN A 127 -21.69 3.42 -1.58
C ASN A 127 -20.21 3.36 -1.99
N LEU A 128 -19.27 3.65 -1.07
CA LEU A 128 -17.85 3.60 -1.37
C LEU A 128 -17.42 2.19 -1.77
N THR A 129 -16.79 2.11 -2.94
CA THR A 129 -16.16 0.89 -3.47
C THR A 129 -14.64 1.05 -3.59
N TYR A 130 -14.16 2.28 -3.62
CA TYR A 130 -12.75 2.64 -3.76
C TYR A 130 -12.39 3.71 -2.74
N LEU A 131 -11.41 3.41 -1.87
CA LEU A 131 -10.86 4.33 -0.89
C LEU A 131 -9.34 4.26 -0.91
N ASP A 132 -8.71 5.41 -1.15
CA ASP A 132 -7.25 5.57 -1.17
C ASP A 132 -6.85 6.63 -0.14
N LEU A 133 -6.10 6.19 0.88
CA LEU A 133 -5.63 6.99 2.01
C LEU A 133 -4.10 6.89 2.13
N ASP A 134 -3.37 6.72 1.03
CA ASP A 134 -1.90 6.62 1.05
C ASP A 134 -1.26 7.77 1.83
N GLY A 135 -0.38 7.44 2.78
CA GLY A 135 0.35 8.42 3.58
C GLY A 135 -0.46 9.13 4.67
N CYS A 136 -1.77 8.89 4.76
CA CYS A 136 -2.63 9.48 5.77
C CYS A 136 -2.39 8.85 7.15
N THR A 137 -1.80 9.59 8.09
CA THR A 137 -1.70 9.13 9.49
C THR A 137 -3.08 9.13 10.15
N ILE A 138 -3.66 7.95 10.43
CA ILE A 138 -5.02 7.86 11.01
C ILE A 138 -4.95 7.92 12.55
N MET A 139 -5.40 9.03 13.15
CA MET A 139 -5.36 9.21 14.61
C MET A 139 -6.52 8.54 15.35
N SER A 140 -7.70 8.46 14.73
CA SER A 140 -8.90 7.88 15.34
C SER A 140 -9.92 7.39 14.30
N GLY A 141 -10.90 6.62 14.76
CA GLY A 141 -12.03 6.19 13.93
C GLY A 141 -11.71 5.08 12.92
N TYR A 142 -10.50 4.54 12.89
CA TYR A 142 -10.14 3.42 12.01
C TYR A 142 -11.07 2.21 12.16
N SER A 143 -11.58 1.94 13.37
CA SER A 143 -12.54 0.85 13.62
C SER A 143 -13.80 0.94 12.74
N TYR A 144 -14.23 2.15 12.36
CA TYR A 144 -15.43 2.35 11.55
C TYR A 144 -15.27 1.93 10.08
N ILE A 145 -14.05 1.61 9.63
CA ILE A 145 -13.83 1.09 8.27
C ILE A 145 -14.59 -0.23 8.05
N GLU A 146 -14.89 -0.98 9.11
CA GLU A 146 -15.64 -2.23 9.06
C GLU A 146 -17.07 -2.06 8.53
N GLU A 147 -17.60 -0.82 8.56
CA GLU A 147 -18.92 -0.44 8.03
C GLU A 147 -18.92 -0.24 6.50
N LEU A 148 -17.74 -0.02 5.88
CA LEU A 148 -17.61 0.24 4.44
C LEU A 148 -17.57 -1.07 3.63
N THR A 149 -18.57 -1.92 3.82
CA THR A 149 -18.57 -3.32 3.33
C THR A 149 -18.63 -3.48 1.80
N HIS A 150 -18.90 -2.39 1.06
CA HIS A 150 -18.89 -2.37 -0.41
C HIS A 150 -17.50 -2.13 -1.01
N LEU A 151 -16.47 -1.87 -0.19
CA LEU A 151 -15.11 -1.67 -0.67
C LEU A 151 -14.60 -2.88 -1.45
N THR A 152 -14.13 -2.62 -2.66
CA THR A 152 -13.39 -3.55 -3.52
C THR A 152 -11.92 -3.16 -3.62
N TYR A 153 -11.62 -1.87 -3.41
CA TYR A 153 -10.27 -1.32 -3.41
C TYR A 153 -10.04 -0.51 -2.12
N LEU A 154 -8.97 -0.86 -1.41
CA LEU A 154 -8.53 -0.14 -0.23
C LEU A 154 -7.01 0.03 -0.22
N ASN A 155 -6.54 1.27 -0.20
CA ASN A 155 -5.13 1.58 0.01
C ASN A 155 -4.93 2.30 1.34
N LEU A 156 -4.23 1.62 2.25
CA LEU A 156 -3.85 2.08 3.59
C LEU A 156 -2.33 2.07 3.75
N ARG A 157 -1.59 2.23 2.65
CA ARG A 157 -0.13 2.36 2.68
C ARG A 157 0.26 3.55 3.57
N ALA A 158 1.30 3.38 4.40
CA ALA A 158 1.88 4.45 5.20
C ALA A 158 0.85 5.19 6.10
N THR A 159 -0.09 4.44 6.70
CA THR A 159 -1.15 5.03 7.55
C THR A 159 -0.96 4.81 9.06
N GLN A 160 0.15 4.17 9.45
CA GLN A 160 0.51 3.85 10.83
C GLN A 160 -0.46 2.88 11.53
N ILE A 161 -1.19 2.08 10.77
CA ILE A 161 -2.09 1.06 11.35
C ILE A 161 -1.32 -0.18 11.80
N GLU A 162 -1.84 -0.83 12.83
CA GLU A 162 -1.27 -2.08 13.39
C GLU A 162 -2.34 -3.19 13.47
N ASP A 163 -3.54 -2.84 13.93
CA ASP A 163 -4.68 -3.75 14.04
C ASP A 163 -5.39 -3.90 12.68
N LEU A 164 -5.58 -5.14 12.23
CA LEU A 164 -6.32 -5.44 11.00
C LEU A 164 -7.73 -5.95 11.25
N LYS A 165 -8.16 -6.09 12.51
CA LYS A 165 -9.48 -6.62 12.87
C LYS A 165 -10.64 -5.92 12.15
N PRO A 166 -10.68 -4.57 12.01
CA PRO A 166 -11.75 -3.89 11.30
C PRO A 166 -11.85 -4.27 9.81
N LEU A 167 -10.78 -4.81 9.20
CA LEU A 167 -10.80 -5.22 7.80
C LEU A 167 -11.48 -6.58 7.57
N SER A 168 -11.70 -7.36 8.64
CA SER A 168 -12.20 -8.74 8.53
C SER A 168 -13.60 -8.87 7.92
N SER A 169 -14.41 -7.81 7.97
CA SER A 169 -15.75 -7.73 7.37
C SER A 169 -15.74 -7.37 5.88
N LEU A 170 -14.61 -6.87 5.35
CA LEU A 170 -14.50 -6.29 4.00
C LEU A 170 -14.30 -7.37 2.91
N VAL A 171 -15.15 -8.40 2.94
CA VAL A 171 -15.02 -9.62 2.13
C VAL A 171 -15.08 -9.40 0.60
N ASN A 172 -15.51 -8.21 0.18
CA ASN A 172 -15.57 -7.81 -1.24
C ASN A 172 -14.25 -7.24 -1.77
N LEU A 173 -13.23 -7.04 -0.90
CA LEU A 173 -11.94 -6.51 -1.32
C LEU A 173 -11.27 -7.42 -2.36
N THR A 174 -10.90 -6.80 -3.48
CA THR A 174 -10.08 -7.42 -4.54
C THR A 174 -8.67 -6.85 -4.54
N TYR A 175 -8.49 -5.62 -4.05
CA TYR A 175 -7.21 -4.93 -3.92
C TYR A 175 -7.06 -4.42 -2.49
N LEU A 176 -5.92 -4.74 -1.87
CA LEU A 176 -5.56 -4.24 -0.54
C LEU A 176 -4.08 -3.88 -0.50
N SER A 177 -3.77 -2.64 -0.16
CA SER A 177 -2.41 -2.18 0.10
C SER A 177 -2.27 -1.77 1.56
N LEU A 178 -1.33 -2.41 2.24
CA LEU A 178 -1.00 -2.26 3.65
C LEU A 178 0.51 -2.00 3.85
N SER A 179 1.22 -1.66 2.78
CA SER A 179 2.66 -1.43 2.82
C SER A 179 3.05 -0.31 3.78
N THR A 180 4.24 -0.38 4.36
CA THR A 180 4.82 0.67 5.21
C THR A 180 3.93 0.97 6.43
N ASN A 181 3.56 -0.06 7.18
CA ASN A 181 2.83 0.06 8.44
C ASN A 181 3.61 -0.71 9.53
N ASN A 182 3.01 -0.93 10.71
CA ASN A 182 3.62 -1.72 11.78
C ASN A 182 2.76 -2.94 12.12
N ILE A 183 2.28 -3.62 11.08
CA ILE A 183 1.40 -4.78 11.19
C ILE A 183 2.22 -5.99 11.61
N SER A 184 1.68 -6.82 12.51
CA SER A 184 2.29 -8.10 12.92
C SER A 184 1.34 -9.30 12.80
N ASP A 185 0.02 -9.08 12.90
CA ASP A 185 -1.00 -10.12 12.79
C ASP A 185 -1.82 -9.99 11.49
N LEU A 186 -1.70 -10.97 10.60
CA LEU A 186 -2.48 -11.06 9.36
C LEU A 186 -3.72 -11.95 9.48
N SER A 187 -4.01 -12.53 10.65
CA SER A 187 -5.16 -13.41 10.86
C SER A 187 -6.50 -12.81 10.42
N PRO A 188 -6.77 -11.49 10.58
CA PRO A 188 -8.03 -10.88 10.13
C PRO A 188 -8.23 -10.93 8.61
N LEU A 189 -7.15 -11.04 7.82
CA LEU A 189 -7.24 -11.09 6.36
C LEU A 189 -7.71 -12.45 5.84
N SER A 190 -7.68 -13.51 6.65
CA SER A 190 -7.92 -14.89 6.21
C SER A 190 -9.27 -15.12 5.50
N ASN A 191 -10.29 -14.30 5.79
CA ASN A 191 -11.61 -14.40 5.17
C ASN A 191 -11.78 -13.58 3.88
N LEU A 192 -10.78 -12.79 3.48
CA LEU A 192 -10.86 -11.90 2.31
C LEU A 192 -10.56 -12.66 1.00
N LYS A 193 -11.35 -13.71 0.75
CA LYS A 193 -11.11 -14.68 -0.34
C LYS A 193 -11.17 -14.09 -1.74
N ASN A 194 -11.72 -12.89 -1.91
CA ASN A 194 -11.79 -12.19 -3.18
C ASN A 194 -10.51 -11.41 -3.51
N LEU A 195 -9.54 -11.33 -2.58
CA LEU A 195 -8.29 -10.62 -2.82
C LEU A 195 -7.54 -11.21 -4.00
N THR A 196 -7.14 -10.31 -4.91
CA THR A 196 -6.35 -10.58 -6.11
C THR A 196 -5.02 -9.83 -6.09
N TYR A 197 -4.97 -8.68 -5.42
CA TYR A 197 -3.78 -7.85 -5.19
C TYR A 197 -3.60 -7.62 -3.69
N LEU A 198 -2.42 -7.95 -3.17
CA LEU A 198 -2.05 -7.73 -1.78
C LEU A 198 -0.63 -7.18 -1.68
N TYR A 199 -0.48 -6.00 -1.07
CA TYR A 199 0.80 -5.36 -0.83
C TYR A 199 1.04 -5.25 0.67
N LEU A 200 2.12 -5.85 1.15
CA LEU A 200 2.50 -5.94 2.56
C LEU A 200 3.95 -5.50 2.79
N SER A 201 4.58 -4.86 1.81
CA SER A 201 5.99 -4.47 1.91
C SER A 201 6.25 -3.58 3.12
N ASP A 202 7.47 -3.63 3.66
CA ASP A 202 7.88 -2.77 4.78
C ASP A 202 6.97 -2.92 6.02
N ASN A 203 6.54 -4.15 6.33
CA ASN A 203 5.98 -4.54 7.63
C ASN A 203 6.89 -5.60 8.26
N ASP A 204 7.54 -5.25 9.36
CA ASP A 204 8.52 -6.12 10.01
C ASP A 204 7.87 -7.17 10.92
N ASN A 205 8.53 -8.33 11.07
CA ASN A 205 8.14 -9.41 12.01
C ASN A 205 6.71 -9.98 11.84
N VAL A 206 6.22 -10.01 10.61
CA VAL A 206 4.90 -10.54 10.27
C VAL A 206 4.90 -12.06 10.13
N ASP A 207 3.89 -12.73 10.69
CA ASP A 207 3.55 -14.11 10.32
C ASP A 207 2.68 -14.12 9.04
N PHE A 208 3.25 -14.63 7.95
CA PHE A 208 2.56 -14.74 6.65
C PHE A 208 1.74 -16.02 6.48
N THR A 209 1.69 -16.92 7.46
CA THR A 209 0.86 -18.13 7.34
C THR A 209 -0.63 -17.86 7.08
N PRO A 210 -1.29 -16.80 7.61
CA PRO A 210 -2.71 -16.55 7.35
C PRO A 210 -3.05 -16.26 5.88
N ILE A 211 -2.10 -15.69 5.11
CA ILE A 211 -2.33 -15.36 3.69
C ILE A 211 -2.30 -16.58 2.78
N SER A 212 -1.83 -17.74 3.26
CA SER A 212 -1.91 -19.02 2.51
C SER A 212 -3.34 -19.41 2.10
N SER A 213 -4.33 -18.86 2.81
CA SER A 213 -5.74 -19.11 2.57
C SER A 213 -6.34 -18.22 1.45
N LEU A 214 -5.58 -17.25 0.92
CA LEU A 214 -5.99 -16.28 -0.09
C LEU A 214 -5.66 -16.76 -1.51
N THR A 215 -6.22 -17.91 -1.89
CA THR A 215 -5.86 -18.63 -3.13
C THR A 215 -6.23 -17.93 -4.44
N ASN A 216 -6.89 -16.77 -4.38
CA ASN A 216 -7.21 -15.93 -5.54
C ASN A 216 -6.15 -14.86 -5.84
N LEU A 217 -5.11 -14.74 -5.01
CA LEU A 217 -4.03 -13.79 -5.24
C LEU A 217 -3.34 -14.05 -6.58
N THR A 218 -3.20 -12.97 -7.35
CA THR A 218 -2.44 -12.91 -8.60
C THR A 218 -1.19 -12.04 -8.43
N HIS A 219 -1.25 -11.06 -7.53
CA HIS A 219 -0.16 -10.13 -7.24
C HIS A 219 0.09 -10.10 -5.73
N LEU A 220 1.34 -10.34 -5.33
CA LEU A 220 1.77 -10.31 -3.94
C LEU A 220 3.11 -9.59 -3.81
N ASP A 221 3.16 -8.59 -2.93
CA ASP A 221 4.37 -7.85 -2.60
C ASP A 221 4.70 -7.99 -1.11
N LEU A 222 5.86 -8.58 -0.83
CA LEU A 222 6.43 -8.83 0.50
C LEU A 222 7.82 -8.20 0.62
N GLY A 223 8.14 -7.18 -0.18
CA GLY A 223 9.44 -6.52 -0.17
C GLY A 223 9.79 -5.87 1.19
N SER A 224 11.07 -5.82 1.52
CA SER A 224 11.58 -5.26 2.79
C SER A 224 10.89 -5.83 4.02
N THR A 225 10.57 -7.13 4.00
CA THR A 225 10.05 -7.83 5.17
C THR A 225 11.12 -8.77 5.71
N LEU A 226 11.08 -9.10 7.00
CA LEU A 226 12.05 -10.00 7.63
C LEU A 226 11.73 -11.50 7.43
N ILE A 227 11.02 -11.84 6.35
CA ILE A 227 10.57 -13.18 6.00
C ILE A 227 11.74 -14.10 5.63
N SER A 228 11.63 -15.38 6.01
CA SER A 228 12.64 -16.40 5.69
C SER A 228 12.04 -17.72 5.19
N ASP A 229 10.84 -18.09 5.65
CA ASP A 229 10.12 -19.28 5.17
C ASP A 229 9.06 -18.88 4.13
N LEU A 230 9.07 -19.56 2.98
CA LEU A 230 8.17 -19.33 1.85
C LEU A 230 7.11 -20.42 1.69
N ASN A 231 7.02 -21.40 2.59
CA ASN A 231 6.10 -22.55 2.46
C ASN A 231 4.62 -22.15 2.39
N PHE A 232 4.23 -21.04 3.01
CA PHE A 232 2.86 -20.51 2.95
C PHE A 232 2.42 -20.12 1.53
N LEU A 233 3.34 -19.95 0.58
CA LEU A 233 3.04 -19.64 -0.82
C LEU A 233 2.49 -20.84 -1.60
N LYS A 234 2.70 -22.08 -1.12
CA LYS A 234 2.33 -23.31 -1.84
C LYS A 234 0.88 -23.34 -2.36
N PRO A 235 -0.14 -22.86 -1.62
CA PRO A 235 -1.51 -22.83 -2.10
C PRO A 235 -1.82 -21.72 -3.13
N LEU A 236 -0.93 -20.74 -3.31
CA LEU A 236 -1.17 -19.52 -4.10
C LEU A 236 -0.86 -19.70 -5.59
N ALA A 237 -1.34 -20.80 -6.18
CA ALA A 237 -0.99 -21.21 -7.55
C ALA A 237 -1.43 -20.24 -8.66
N LYS A 238 -2.27 -19.23 -8.34
CA LYS A 238 -2.72 -18.19 -9.28
C LYS A 238 -1.79 -16.99 -9.38
N LEU A 239 -0.73 -16.93 -8.57
CA LEU A 239 0.24 -15.83 -8.62
C LEU A 239 0.87 -15.70 -10.01
N THR A 240 0.81 -14.48 -10.53
CA THR A 240 1.45 -14.05 -11.77
C THR A 240 2.60 -13.07 -11.49
N LYS A 241 2.52 -12.32 -10.39
CA LYS A 241 3.57 -11.41 -9.92
C LYS A 241 3.87 -11.63 -8.44
N LEU A 242 5.15 -11.81 -8.14
CA LEU A 242 5.64 -11.96 -6.78
C LEU A 242 6.89 -11.11 -6.56
N THR A 243 6.86 -10.28 -5.53
CA THR A 243 8.00 -9.48 -5.08
C THR A 243 8.38 -9.90 -3.65
N ILE A 244 9.61 -10.36 -3.46
CA ILE A 244 10.19 -10.65 -2.14
C ILE A 244 11.65 -10.17 -2.12
N GLY A 245 11.83 -8.86 -2.27
CA GLY A 245 13.14 -8.21 -2.25
C GLY A 245 13.52 -7.66 -0.89
N GLY A 246 14.80 -7.44 -0.61
CA GLY A 246 15.25 -6.68 0.56
C GLY A 246 15.07 -7.38 1.92
N THR A 247 14.84 -8.70 1.93
CA THR A 247 14.68 -9.45 3.19
C THR A 247 16.02 -9.77 3.84
N TYR A 248 17.08 -9.85 3.05
CA TYR A 248 18.41 -10.33 3.46
C TYR A 248 18.35 -11.67 4.23
N LYS A 249 17.44 -12.58 3.86
CA LYS A 249 17.28 -13.87 4.55
C LYS A 249 17.01 -15.05 3.62
N ILE A 250 16.38 -14.82 2.46
CA ILE A 250 15.96 -15.91 1.58
C ILE A 250 17.16 -16.53 0.88
N SER A 251 17.22 -17.87 0.91
CA SER A 251 18.19 -18.68 0.17
C SER A 251 17.53 -19.90 -0.49
N ASP A 252 16.51 -20.49 0.15
CA ASP A 252 15.76 -21.63 -0.38
C ASP A 252 14.57 -21.20 -1.25
N LEU A 253 14.62 -21.55 -2.54
CA LEU A 253 13.58 -21.26 -3.52
C LEU A 253 12.66 -22.45 -3.85
N ARG A 254 12.87 -23.62 -3.22
CA ARG A 254 12.04 -24.82 -3.48
C ARG A 254 10.54 -24.57 -3.30
N PRO A 255 10.07 -23.77 -2.32
CA PRO A 255 8.64 -23.48 -2.19
C PRO A 255 8.01 -22.79 -3.41
N LEU A 256 8.82 -22.13 -4.27
CA LEU A 256 8.33 -21.41 -5.45
C LEU A 256 8.04 -22.31 -6.65
N THR A 257 8.53 -23.56 -6.65
CA THR A 257 8.44 -24.50 -7.80
C THR A 257 7.01 -24.77 -8.29
N HIS A 258 6.01 -24.59 -7.44
CA HIS A 258 4.60 -24.81 -7.80
C HIS A 258 3.92 -23.57 -8.41
N LEU A 259 4.53 -22.39 -8.36
CA LEU A 259 3.96 -21.12 -8.83
C LEU A 259 4.14 -20.95 -10.35
N THR A 260 3.75 -21.96 -11.13
CA THR A 260 4.01 -22.07 -12.57
C THR A 260 3.28 -21.03 -13.43
N ASN A 261 2.40 -20.22 -12.84
CA ASN A 261 1.74 -19.08 -13.47
C ASN A 261 2.53 -17.77 -13.38
N LEU A 262 3.64 -17.73 -12.63
CA LEU A 262 4.47 -16.54 -12.50
C LEU A 262 4.98 -16.05 -13.85
N THR A 263 4.77 -14.77 -14.11
CA THR A 263 5.31 -14.01 -15.25
C THR A 263 6.34 -12.98 -14.79
N GLU A 264 6.23 -12.50 -13.56
CA GLU A 264 7.16 -11.53 -12.97
C GLU A 264 7.59 -11.99 -11.57
N LEU A 265 8.89 -12.10 -11.35
CA LEU A 265 9.47 -12.52 -10.08
C LEU A 265 10.65 -11.61 -9.71
N TYR A 266 10.55 -10.95 -8.56
CA TYR A 266 11.57 -10.04 -8.03
C TYR A 266 12.08 -10.56 -6.69
N LEU A 267 13.35 -10.99 -6.64
CA LEU A 267 14.00 -11.60 -5.47
C LEU A 267 15.30 -10.85 -5.11
N THR A 268 15.29 -9.53 -5.29
CA THR A 268 16.47 -8.68 -5.13
C THR A 268 16.95 -8.60 -3.67
N PHE A 269 18.24 -8.39 -3.42
CA PHE A 269 18.78 -8.20 -2.07
C PHE A 269 18.44 -9.37 -1.11
N ASN A 270 18.85 -10.58 -1.48
CA ASN A 270 18.69 -11.80 -0.68
C ASN A 270 20.02 -12.57 -0.61
N TYR A 271 20.00 -13.81 -0.10
CA TYR A 271 21.15 -14.71 -0.01
C TYR A 271 20.97 -15.97 -0.87
N ILE A 272 20.33 -15.82 -2.03
CA ILE A 272 20.11 -16.91 -2.97
C ILE A 272 21.44 -17.30 -3.60
N ASN A 273 21.74 -18.59 -3.64
CA ASN A 273 22.90 -19.14 -4.34
C ASN A 273 22.54 -20.24 -5.34
N ASP A 274 21.40 -20.91 -5.16
CA ASP A 274 20.86 -21.92 -6.08
C ASP A 274 19.54 -21.44 -6.69
N VAL A 275 19.55 -21.27 -8.01
CA VAL A 275 18.38 -20.87 -8.80
C VAL A 275 17.72 -22.04 -9.54
N THR A 276 18.22 -23.26 -9.38
CA THR A 276 17.67 -24.48 -10.00
C THR A 276 16.17 -24.66 -9.77
N PRO A 277 15.59 -24.37 -8.57
CA PRO A 277 14.15 -24.45 -8.36
C PRO A 277 13.31 -23.59 -9.33
N LEU A 278 13.88 -22.51 -9.89
CA LEU A 278 13.18 -21.61 -10.79
C LEU A 278 13.04 -22.16 -12.22
N ALA A 279 13.78 -23.21 -12.60
CA ALA A 279 13.77 -23.78 -13.95
C ALA A 279 12.39 -24.28 -14.42
N SER A 280 11.47 -24.55 -13.48
CA SER A 280 10.09 -24.96 -13.77
C SER A 280 9.15 -23.80 -14.12
N LEU A 281 9.54 -22.55 -13.88
CA LEU A 281 8.68 -21.37 -14.02
C LEU A 281 8.72 -20.79 -15.43
N VAL A 282 8.47 -21.64 -16.42
CA VAL A 282 8.67 -21.36 -17.86
C VAL A 282 7.82 -20.20 -18.44
N LYS A 283 6.84 -19.69 -17.68
CA LYS A 283 6.03 -18.50 -18.05
C LYS A 283 6.68 -17.17 -17.66
N LEU A 284 7.79 -17.19 -16.92
CA LEU A 284 8.50 -15.98 -16.52
C LEU A 284 8.90 -15.14 -17.74
N LYS A 285 8.61 -13.84 -17.64
CA LYS A 285 8.97 -12.80 -18.60
C LYS A 285 9.97 -11.81 -18.01
N ARG A 286 9.89 -11.56 -16.71
CA ARG A 286 10.83 -10.72 -15.97
C ARG A 286 11.28 -11.45 -14.71
N LEU A 287 12.59 -11.57 -14.54
CA LEU A 287 13.21 -12.15 -13.36
C LEU A 287 14.33 -11.22 -12.90
N SER A 288 14.23 -10.70 -11.68
CA SER A 288 15.33 -9.97 -11.06
C SER A 288 15.84 -10.72 -9.83
N LEU A 289 17.11 -11.05 -9.89
CA LEU A 289 17.94 -11.71 -8.88
C LEU A 289 19.09 -10.79 -8.45
N PHE A 290 18.93 -9.48 -8.68
CA PHE A 290 19.89 -8.45 -8.32
C PHE A 290 20.38 -8.59 -6.88
N GLN A 291 21.70 -8.51 -6.68
CA GLN A 291 22.33 -8.54 -5.37
C GLN A 291 21.96 -9.78 -4.55
N ASN A 292 22.50 -10.91 -4.99
CA ASN A 292 22.41 -12.23 -4.35
C ASN A 292 23.80 -12.90 -4.30
N GLN A 293 23.88 -14.20 -4.07
CA GLN A 293 25.10 -15.00 -3.97
C GLN A 293 25.20 -16.07 -5.08
N ILE A 294 24.63 -15.77 -6.26
CA ILE A 294 24.51 -16.73 -7.37
C ILE A 294 25.82 -16.77 -8.17
N SER A 295 26.35 -17.97 -8.41
CA SER A 295 27.54 -18.16 -9.25
C SER A 295 27.27 -18.87 -10.58
N ASP A 296 26.14 -19.58 -10.68
CA ASP A 296 25.71 -20.29 -11.88
C ASP A 296 24.20 -20.06 -12.14
N ILE A 297 23.88 -19.75 -13.39
CA ILE A 297 22.51 -19.51 -13.89
C ILE A 297 22.14 -20.46 -15.03
N SER A 298 22.96 -21.46 -15.33
CA SER A 298 22.76 -22.41 -16.44
C SER A 298 21.41 -23.15 -16.38
N SER A 299 20.91 -23.40 -15.16
CA SER A 299 19.61 -24.02 -14.91
C SER A 299 18.42 -23.18 -15.39
N LEU A 300 18.61 -21.89 -15.67
CA LEU A 300 17.57 -21.00 -16.18
C LEU A 300 17.35 -21.11 -17.70
N SER A 301 18.07 -22.00 -18.40
CA SER A 301 17.99 -22.17 -19.87
C SER A 301 16.61 -22.58 -20.40
N SER A 302 15.73 -23.15 -19.56
CA SER A 302 14.33 -23.45 -19.92
C SER A 302 13.44 -22.21 -19.99
N LEU A 303 13.85 -21.08 -19.40
CA LEU A 303 13.05 -19.86 -19.25
C LEU A 303 13.04 -19.01 -20.54
N THR A 304 12.70 -19.65 -21.66
CA THR A 304 12.77 -19.09 -23.01
C THR A 304 11.81 -17.92 -23.28
N ASN A 305 10.85 -17.67 -22.38
CA ASN A 305 9.92 -16.53 -22.45
C ASN A 305 10.47 -15.26 -21.76
N LEU A 306 11.65 -15.32 -21.15
CA LEU A 306 12.25 -14.15 -20.51
C LEU A 306 12.48 -13.04 -21.53
N THR A 307 12.13 -11.83 -21.12
CA THR A 307 12.43 -10.57 -21.82
C THR A 307 13.41 -9.71 -21.03
N GLU A 308 13.64 -10.04 -19.76
CA GLU A 308 14.52 -9.35 -18.85
C GLU A 308 14.98 -10.34 -17.76
N LEU A 309 16.31 -10.49 -17.62
CA LEU A 309 16.95 -11.25 -16.55
C LEU A 309 18.02 -10.39 -15.89
N ASP A 310 17.71 -9.85 -14.73
CA ASP A 310 18.65 -9.04 -13.95
C ASP A 310 19.39 -9.91 -12.94
N VAL A 311 20.69 -10.09 -13.14
CA VAL A 311 21.59 -10.86 -12.26
C VAL A 311 22.77 -10.02 -11.79
N GLN A 312 22.68 -8.70 -11.89
CA GLN A 312 23.77 -7.81 -11.48
C GLN A 312 24.08 -7.99 -9.98
N ASN A 313 25.30 -7.66 -9.58
CA ASN A 313 25.78 -7.83 -8.20
C ASN A 313 25.70 -9.28 -7.68
N ASN A 314 26.03 -10.26 -8.52
CA ASN A 314 26.20 -11.66 -8.14
C ASN A 314 27.62 -12.16 -8.48
N PRO A 315 28.18 -13.15 -7.76
CA PRO A 315 29.49 -13.75 -8.05
C PRO A 315 29.46 -14.72 -9.26
N ILE A 316 28.84 -14.33 -10.37
CA ILE A 316 28.77 -15.13 -11.60
C ILE A 316 30.14 -15.11 -12.30
N VAL A 317 30.74 -16.28 -12.46
CA VAL A 317 32.09 -16.40 -13.04
C VAL A 317 32.05 -16.32 -14.58
N ASN A 318 31.00 -16.87 -15.18
CA ASN A 318 30.81 -16.88 -16.63
C ASN A 318 29.51 -16.14 -16.99
N GLU A 319 29.65 -14.91 -17.50
CA GLU A 319 28.54 -14.05 -17.92
C GLU A 319 27.91 -14.50 -19.26
N THR A 320 27.68 -15.80 -19.41
CA THR A 320 26.96 -16.36 -20.55
C THR A 320 25.47 -16.37 -20.23
N CYS A 321 24.67 -15.66 -21.03
CA CYS A 321 23.22 -15.66 -20.89
C CYS A 321 22.66 -17.05 -21.29
N PRO A 322 21.88 -17.73 -20.42
CA PRO A 322 21.37 -19.07 -20.69
C PRO A 322 20.18 -19.08 -21.66
N VAL A 323 19.68 -17.91 -22.07
CA VAL A 323 18.49 -17.71 -22.90
C VAL A 323 18.76 -16.66 -24.00
N ASN A 324 17.89 -16.60 -25.01
CA ASN A 324 18.00 -15.68 -26.15
C ASN A 324 16.89 -14.61 -26.14
N PRO A 325 17.16 -13.38 -26.65
CA PRO A 325 18.48 -12.90 -27.07
C PRO A 325 19.38 -12.63 -25.87
N GLN A 326 20.70 -12.84 -26.00
CA GLN A 326 21.65 -12.68 -24.89
C GLN A 326 21.59 -11.30 -24.21
N SER A 327 21.15 -10.27 -24.94
CA SER A 327 21.02 -8.88 -24.46
C SER A 327 19.99 -8.70 -23.33
N ILE A 328 19.14 -9.68 -23.06
CA ILE A 328 18.16 -9.58 -21.95
C ILE A 328 18.81 -9.82 -20.58
N CYS A 329 19.98 -10.46 -20.54
CA CYS A 329 20.73 -10.69 -19.32
C CYS A 329 21.50 -9.42 -18.93
N LEU A 330 21.19 -8.88 -17.77
CA LEU A 330 21.91 -7.76 -17.17
C LEU A 330 22.94 -8.31 -16.19
N PHE A 331 24.22 -8.25 -16.60
CA PHE A 331 25.38 -8.65 -15.81
C PHE A 331 26.14 -7.45 -15.23
N GLY A 332 27.23 -7.75 -14.51
CA GLY A 332 28.14 -6.76 -13.95
C GLY A 332 27.78 -6.33 -12.54
N GLN A 333 28.69 -5.51 -11.99
CA GLN A 333 28.44 -4.81 -10.74
C GLN A 333 27.92 -3.42 -11.06
N LEU A 334 26.80 -3.02 -10.47
CA LEU A 334 26.46 -1.60 -10.41
C LEU A 334 27.46 -1.00 -9.42
N PHE A 335 28.58 -0.50 -9.95
CA PHE A 335 29.54 0.29 -9.20
C PHE A 335 28.77 1.41 -8.49
N ASP A 336 28.90 1.43 -7.17
CA ASP A 336 28.59 2.59 -6.34
C ASP A 336 29.39 3.77 -6.90
N PRO A 337 28.76 4.79 -7.50
CA PRO A 337 29.46 6.00 -7.85
C PRO A 337 29.56 6.84 -6.58
N HIS A 338 30.53 6.48 -5.72
CA HIS A 338 31.02 7.23 -4.56
C HIS A 338 30.24 7.18 -3.24
#